data_AF-A0A835DRR0-F1
#
_entry.id   AF-A0A835DRR0-F1
#
_cell.length_a   1.000
_cell.length_b   1.000
_cell.length_c   1.000
_cell.angle_alpha   90.00
_cell.angle_beta   90.00
_cell.angle_gamma   90.00
#
_symmetry.space_group_name_H-M   'P 1'
#
loop_
_entity.id
_entity.type
_entity.pdbx_description
1 polymer ?
#
loop_
_entity_poly.entity_id
_entity_poly.type
_entity_poly.pdbx_seq_one_letter_code
_entity_poly.pdbx_strand_id
1 'polypeptide(L)'
;MFYCFLQFPWKEMSVLPVQWHALGLGLFASIIAPFGGFFASGFKRAFKIKDFGDSIPGHGGITDRMDCQMIMAVFAYIYHQSFVVPRSYSVDMILEQILRNLTLEEQLALYMKLGQIFQERHFGQP
;
A
#
# COMPACT_ATOMS: atom_id res chain seq x y z
N MET A 1 -19.17 43.27 -9.49
CA MET A 1 -18.91 42.25 -8.46
C MET A 1 -18.73 40.88 -9.11
N PHE A 2 -17.77 40.70 -10.03
CA PHE A 2 -17.57 39.43 -10.75
C PHE A 2 -16.10 39.17 -11.20
N TYR A 3 -15.14 40.05 -10.86
CA TYR A 3 -13.77 39.96 -11.38
C TYR A 3 -12.68 39.76 -10.32
N CYS A 4 -13.04 39.44 -9.07
CA CYS A 4 -12.08 39.27 -7.97
C CYS A 4 -11.85 37.78 -7.64
N PHE A 5 -11.48 36.95 -8.62
CA PHE A 5 -11.13 35.54 -8.36
C PHE A 5 -9.98 34.98 -9.21
N LEU A 6 -9.27 35.83 -9.98
CA LEU A 6 -8.37 35.36 -11.05
C LEU A 6 -6.92 35.88 -10.92
N GLN A 7 -6.42 35.99 -9.69
CA GLN A 7 -5.03 36.32 -9.44
C GLN A 7 -4.35 35.22 -8.61
N PHE A 8 -4.26 34.00 -9.15
CA PHE A 8 -3.34 33.00 -8.64
C PHE A 8 -1.97 33.19 -9.33
N PRO A 9 -0.90 33.57 -8.62
CA PRO A 9 0.45 33.60 -9.18
C PRO A 9 1.00 32.17 -9.22
N TRP A 10 0.59 31.39 -10.23
CA TRP A 10 1.22 30.10 -10.51
C TRP A 10 2.59 30.38 -11.14
N LYS A 11 3.66 30.48 -10.35
CA LYS A 11 5.01 30.61 -10.94
C LYS A 11 6.02 29.54 -10.58
N GLU A 12 5.92 28.83 -9.45
CA GLU A 12 6.78 27.66 -9.22
C GLU A 12 6.00 26.57 -8.47
N MET A 13 5.52 25.57 -9.19
CA MET A 13 4.99 24.35 -8.59
C MET A 13 6.16 23.41 -8.28
N SER A 14 6.74 23.53 -7.09
CA SER A 14 7.60 22.49 -6.55
C SER A 14 6.74 21.27 -6.21
N VAL A 15 6.61 20.35 -7.16
CA VAL A 15 5.80 19.14 -6.96
C VAL A 15 6.57 18.20 -6.04
N LEU A 16 6.14 18.14 -4.77
CA LEU A 16 6.67 17.16 -3.83
C LEU A 16 6.22 15.75 -4.25
N PRO A 17 7.05 14.71 -4.07
CA PRO A 17 6.70 13.34 -4.46
C PRO A 17 5.40 12.83 -3.83
N VAL A 18 5.01 13.37 -2.66
CA VAL A 18 3.72 13.07 -2.01
C VAL A 18 2.51 13.49 -2.85
N GLN A 19 2.63 14.54 -3.67
CA GLN A 19 1.53 15.05 -4.49
C GLN A 19 1.18 14.06 -5.62
N TRP A 20 2.18 13.38 -6.19
CA TRP A 20 1.95 12.30 -7.16
C TRP A 20 1.20 11.12 -6.56
N HIS A 21 1.53 10.75 -5.32
CA HIS A 21 0.84 9.69 -4.59
C HIS A 21 -0.61 10.09 -4.25
N ALA A 22 -0.81 11.35 -3.85
CA ALA A 22 -2.14 11.90 -3.56
C ALA A 22 -3.05 11.91 -4.81
N LEU A 23 -2.51 12.23 -5.99
CA LEU A 23 -3.24 12.14 -7.24
C LEU A 23 -3.66 10.70 -7.57
N GLY A 24 -2.75 9.73 -7.40
CA GLY A 24 -3.04 8.31 -7.61
C GLY A 24 -4.13 7.78 -6.68
N LEU A 25 -4.01 8.07 -5.37
CA LEU A 25 -5.02 7.70 -4.37
C LEU A 25 -6.36 8.39 -4.63
N GLY A 26 -6.36 9.67 -5.01
CA GLY A 26 -7.56 10.44 -5.31
C GLY A 26 -8.34 9.92 -6.51
N LEU A 27 -7.63 9.56 -7.59
CA LEU A 27 -8.25 8.97 -8.79
C LEU A 27 -8.90 7.62 -8.45
N PHE A 28 -8.20 6.76 -7.70
CA PHE A 28 -8.76 5.49 -7.26
C PHE A 28 -10.00 5.69 -6.37
N ALA A 29 -9.93 6.60 -5.40
CA ALA A 29 -11.05 6.90 -4.53
C ALA A 29 -12.28 7.38 -5.30
N SER A 30 -12.10 8.21 -6.34
CA SER A 30 -13.19 8.69 -7.19
C SER A 30 -13.90 7.56 -7.95
N ILE A 31 -13.18 6.53 -8.37
CA ILE A 31 -13.77 5.39 -9.10
C ILE A 31 -14.50 4.47 -8.14
N ILE A 32 -13.94 4.21 -6.95
CA ILE A 32 -14.48 3.24 -6.00
C ILE A 32 -15.63 3.81 -5.16
N ALA A 33 -15.65 5.12 -4.88
CA ALA A 33 -16.69 5.74 -4.06
C ALA A 33 -18.13 5.48 -4.55
N PRO A 34 -18.44 5.54 -5.86
CA PRO A 34 -19.74 5.11 -6.39
C PRO A 34 -20.07 3.64 -6.11
N PHE A 35 -19.10 2.73 -6.25
CA PHE A 35 -19.31 1.29 -6.02
C PHE A 35 -19.55 0.95 -4.54
N GLY A 36 -18.93 1.69 -3.62
CA GLY A 36 -19.16 1.53 -2.18
C GLY A 36 -20.63 1.73 -1.79
N GLY A 37 -21.30 2.74 -2.37
CA GLY A 37 -22.73 2.98 -2.14
C GLY A 37 -23.64 1.88 -2.68
N PHE A 38 -23.27 1.27 -3.82
CA PHE A 38 -24.00 0.12 -4.37
C PHE A 38 -23.80 -1.16 -3.55
N PHE A 39 -22.59 -1.40 -3.05
CA PHE A 39 -22.29 -2.56 -2.20
C PHE A 39 -23.06 -2.48 -0.87
N ALA A 40 -23.04 -1.33 -0.22
CA ALA A 40 -23.86 -0.98 0.93
C ALA A 40 -25.34 -1.34 0.73
N SER A 41 -25.93 -0.88 -0.39
CA SER A 41 -27.32 -1.17 -0.75
C SER A 41 -27.60 -2.66 -1.00
N GLY A 42 -26.69 -3.36 -1.69
CA GLY A 42 -26.80 -4.79 -1.99
C GLY A 42 -26.66 -5.68 -0.76
N PHE A 43 -25.71 -5.35 0.13
CA PHE A 43 -25.45 -6.07 1.37
C PHE A 43 -26.63 -5.96 2.34
N LYS A 44 -27.21 -4.75 2.46
CA LYS A 44 -28.46 -4.54 3.22
C LYS A 44 -29.63 -5.41 2.72
N ARG A 45 -29.68 -5.72 1.41
CA ARG A 45 -30.70 -6.62 0.83
C ARG A 45 -30.37 -8.10 1.02
N ALA A 46 -29.10 -8.47 0.99
CA ALA A 46 -28.63 -9.85 1.14
C ALA A 46 -28.77 -10.36 2.58
N PHE A 47 -28.54 -9.50 3.57
CA PHE A 47 -28.53 -9.95 4.95
C PHE A 47 -29.90 -10.07 5.60
N LYS A 48 -30.96 -9.38 5.13
CA LYS A 48 -32.36 -9.47 5.65
C LYS A 48 -32.55 -9.42 7.18
N ILE A 49 -31.47 -9.24 7.95
CA ILE A 49 -31.40 -9.21 9.40
C ILE A 49 -31.47 -7.75 9.78
N LYS A 50 -32.66 -7.34 10.21
CA LYS A 50 -32.94 -6.01 10.74
C LYS A 50 -32.71 -6.04 12.25
N ASP A 51 -31.64 -6.64 12.77
CA ASP A 51 -31.52 -6.89 14.21
C ASP A 51 -30.14 -6.57 14.81
N PHE A 52 -29.48 -5.52 14.31
CA PHE A 52 -28.55 -4.73 15.13
C PHE A 52 -28.94 -3.24 15.15
N GLY A 53 -30.17 -2.93 14.73
CA GLY A 53 -30.75 -1.59 14.73
C GLY A 53 -31.44 -1.19 16.03
N ASP A 54 -31.44 -2.05 17.05
CA ASP A 54 -32.12 -1.79 18.34
C ASP A 54 -31.19 -1.28 19.45
N SER A 55 -29.88 -1.14 19.21
CA SER A 55 -29.01 -0.59 20.26
C SER A 55 -28.95 0.94 20.29
N ILE A 56 -29.18 1.67 19.18
CA ILE A 56 -29.22 3.16 19.20
C ILE A 56 -30.15 3.70 18.08
N PRO A 57 -31.36 4.19 18.41
CA PRO A 57 -32.28 4.75 17.42
C PRO A 57 -31.79 6.14 16.99
N GLY A 58 -31.36 6.29 15.73
CA GLY A 58 -31.01 7.58 15.12
C GLY A 58 -29.59 7.72 14.57
N HIS A 59 -28.70 6.72 14.75
CA HIS A 59 -27.38 6.71 14.12
C HIS A 59 -27.38 5.79 12.91
N GLY A 60 -27.34 6.37 11.70
CA GLY A 60 -27.29 5.63 10.44
C GLY A 60 -26.19 4.56 10.45
N GLY A 61 -26.53 3.35 9.99
CA GLY A 61 -25.77 2.11 10.20
C GLY A 61 -24.26 2.25 10.01
N ILE A 62 -23.53 2.05 11.11
CA ILE A 62 -22.07 2.00 11.15
C ILE A 62 -21.54 0.98 10.13
N THR A 63 -22.21 -0.16 9.97
CA THR A 63 -21.85 -1.22 9.01
C THR A 63 -21.75 -0.71 7.56
N ASP A 64 -22.70 0.11 7.11
CA ASP A 64 -22.72 0.68 5.75
C ASP A 64 -21.53 1.62 5.47
N ARG A 65 -21.06 2.29 6.53
CA ARG A 65 -19.92 3.20 6.48
C ARG A 65 -18.60 2.45 6.60
N MET A 66 -18.56 1.38 7.39
CA MET A 66 -17.34 0.61 7.64
C MET A 66 -16.94 -0.24 6.44
N ASP A 67 -17.87 -0.74 5.64
CA ASP A 67 -17.54 -1.61 4.49
C ASP A 67 -16.74 -0.85 3.40
N CYS A 68 -17.19 0.35 3.04
CA CYS A 68 -16.47 1.19 2.08
C CYS A 68 -15.14 1.70 2.63
N GLN A 69 -15.09 2.03 3.93
CA GLN A 69 -13.87 2.50 4.58
C GLN A 69 -12.83 1.39 4.74
N MET A 70 -13.26 0.15 4.98
CA MET A 70 -12.37 -1.00 5.06
C MET A 70 -11.71 -1.30 3.71
N ILE A 71 -12.48 -1.27 2.62
CA ILE A 71 -11.93 -1.44 1.26
C ILE A 71 -10.93 -0.34 0.93
N MET A 72 -11.25 0.92 1.26
CA MET A 72 -10.35 2.05 1.05
C MET A 72 -9.06 1.92 1.88
N ALA A 73 -9.18 1.49 3.14
CA ALA A 73 -8.06 1.30 4.05
C ALA A 73 -7.11 0.19 3.57
N VAL A 74 -7.64 -0.95 3.12
CA VAL A 74 -6.84 -2.06 2.57
C VAL A 74 -6.06 -1.60 1.33
N PHE A 75 -6.72 -0.90 0.42
CA PHE A 75 -6.04 -0.36 -0.76
C PHE A 75 -4.95 0.64 -0.39
N ALA A 76 -5.24 1.61 0.48
CA ALA A 76 -4.28 2.61 0.93
C ALA A 76 -3.05 1.95 1.59
N TYR A 77 -3.26 0.90 2.38
CA TYR A 77 -2.17 0.13 2.99
C TYR A 77 -1.28 -0.55 1.94
N ILE A 78 -1.86 -1.27 0.98
CA ILE A 78 -1.10 -1.94 -0.09
C ILE A 78 -0.35 -0.93 -0.95
N TYR A 79 -1.00 0.18 -1.28
CA TYR A 79 -0.40 1.26 -2.05
C TYR A 79 0.80 1.87 -1.31
N HIS A 80 0.65 2.15 -0.01
CA HIS A 80 1.73 2.66 0.82
C HIS A 80 2.92 1.69 0.89
N GLN A 81 2.67 0.40 1.14
CA GLN A 81 3.72 -0.63 1.18
C GLN A 81 4.43 -0.83 -0.16
N SER A 82 3.73 -0.64 -1.28
CA SER A 82 4.28 -0.90 -2.61
C SER A 82 5.05 0.28 -3.20
N PHE A 83 4.57 1.51 -2.97
CA PHE A 83 5.09 2.72 -3.62
C PHE A 83 5.81 3.67 -2.67
N VAL A 84 5.39 3.74 -1.40
CA VAL A 84 5.92 4.72 -0.44
C VAL A 84 7.03 4.13 0.42
N VAL A 85 6.92 2.85 0.81
CA VAL A 85 7.93 2.18 1.63
C VAL A 85 9.09 1.71 0.74
N PRO A 86 10.29 2.30 0.83
CA PRO A 86 11.45 1.73 0.19
C PRO A 86 11.75 0.39 0.85
N ARG A 87 11.73 -0.71 0.07
CA ARG A 87 12.21 -2.01 0.51
C ARG A 87 13.74 -2.00 0.55
N SER A 88 14.31 -1.39 1.58
CA SER A 88 15.74 -1.49 1.87
C SER A 88 16.00 -2.84 2.54
N TYR A 89 16.20 -3.89 1.76
CA TYR A 89 16.77 -5.14 2.26
C TYR A 89 18.26 -4.90 2.50
N SER A 90 18.66 -4.67 3.75
CA SER A 90 20.08 -4.56 4.09
C SER A 90 20.74 -5.93 3.98
N VAL A 91 22.02 -5.94 3.61
CA VAL A 91 22.84 -7.17 3.53
C VAL A 91 22.85 -7.89 4.88
N ASP A 92 22.84 -7.13 5.97
CA ASP A 92 22.77 -7.65 7.34
C ASP A 92 21.51 -8.47 7.59
N MET A 93 20.33 -8.01 7.11
CA MET A 93 19.08 -8.78 7.26
C MET A 93 19.12 -10.09 6.49
N ILE A 94 19.71 -10.09 5.29
CA ILE A 94 19.87 -11.30 4.47
C ILE A 94 20.84 -12.27 5.15
N LEU A 95 21.95 -11.77 5.66
CA LEU A 95 22.97 -12.58 6.33
C LEU A 95 22.42 -13.20 7.62
N GLU A 96 21.72 -12.43 8.45
CA GLU A 96 21.03 -12.92 9.65
C GLU A 96 19.99 -13.98 9.33
N GLN A 97 19.22 -13.79 8.24
CA GLN A 97 18.22 -14.76 7.82
C GLN A 97 18.86 -16.06 7.31
N ILE A 98 20.00 -15.98 6.61
CA ILE A 98 20.77 -17.16 6.20
C ILE A 98 21.35 -17.88 7.42
N LEU A 99 21.96 -17.15 8.36
CA LEU A 99 22.59 -17.73 9.55
C LEU A 99 21.57 -18.42 10.47
N ARG A 100 20.34 -17.88 10.57
CA ARG A 100 19.27 -18.48 11.37
C ARG A 100 18.66 -19.73 10.75
N ASN A 101 18.68 -19.86 9.43
CA ASN A 101 17.89 -20.87 8.72
C ASN A 101 18.74 -21.95 8.01
N LEU A 102 20.07 -21.80 7.95
CA LEU A 102 20.99 -22.81 7.42
C LEU A 102 21.80 -23.51 8.52
N THR A 103 22.00 -24.80 8.34
CA THR A 103 22.91 -25.61 9.16
C THR A 103 24.38 -25.34 8.79
N LEU A 104 25.32 -25.66 9.70
CA LEU A 104 26.76 -25.38 9.52
C LEU A 104 27.34 -25.95 8.22
N GLU A 105 26.86 -27.11 7.77
CA GLU A 105 27.31 -27.74 6.51
C GLU A 105 26.86 -26.94 5.28
N GLU A 106 25.63 -26.42 5.28
CA GLU A 106 25.10 -25.60 4.19
C GLU A 106 25.77 -24.23 4.13
N GLN A 107 26.12 -23.64 5.28
CA GLN A 107 26.87 -22.39 5.35
C GLN A 107 28.27 -22.53 4.72
N LEU A 108 28.95 -23.65 4.97
CA LEU A 108 30.26 -23.94 4.42
C LEU A 108 30.22 -24.18 2.91
N ALA A 109 29.20 -24.91 2.43
CA ALA A 109 28.95 -25.07 1.00
C ALA A 109 28.66 -23.73 0.30
N LEU A 110 27.88 -22.85 0.92
CA LEU A 110 27.58 -21.51 0.40
C LEU A 110 28.86 -20.65 0.31
N TYR A 111 29.69 -20.64 1.35
CA TYR A 111 30.95 -19.91 1.39
C TYR A 111 31.92 -20.35 0.29
N MET A 112 32.08 -21.67 0.10
CA MET A 112 32.92 -22.21 -0.97
C MET A 112 32.39 -21.81 -2.36
N LYS A 113 31.06 -21.88 -2.55
CA LYS A 113 30.42 -21.51 -3.83
C LYS A 113 30.57 -20.01 -4.14
N LEU A 114 30.44 -19.15 -3.14
CA LEU A 114 30.68 -17.71 -3.27
C LEU A 114 32.13 -17.42 -3.63
N GLY A 115 33.09 -18.08 -2.97
CA GLY A 115 34.51 -17.94 -3.31
C GLY A 115 34.83 -18.31 -4.75
N GLN A 116 34.25 -19.42 -5.25
CA GLN A 116 34.40 -19.84 -6.64
C GLN A 116 33.84 -18.78 -7.63
N ILE A 117 32.63 -18.29 -7.37
CA ILE A 117 32.00 -17.26 -8.23
C ILE A 117 32.82 -15.97 -8.25
N PHE A 118 33.36 -15.54 -7.10
CA PHE A 118 34.23 -14.36 -7.04
C PHE A 118 35.50 -14.57 -7.84
N GLN A 119 36.12 -15.74 -7.76
CA GLN A 119 37.35 -16.05 -8.48
C GLN A 119 37.12 -16.11 -10.01
N GLU A 120 36.00 -16.71 -10.44
CA GLU A 120 35.58 -16.73 -11.85
C GLU A 120 35.28 -15.32 -12.38
N ARG A 121 34.63 -14.47 -11.59
CA ARG A 121 34.33 -13.08 -11.96
C ARG A 121 35.59 -12.20 -12.02
N HIS A 122 36.57 -12.45 -11.16
CA HIS A 122 37.83 -11.70 -11.13
C HIS A 122 38.82 -12.12 -12.22
N PHE A 123 38.79 -13.38 -12.68
CA PHE A 123 39.66 -13.91 -13.74
C PHE A 123 39.00 -13.99 -15.12
N GLY A 124 37.67 -13.80 -15.22
CA GLY A 124 36.89 -13.86 -16.46
C GLY A 124 36.73 -12.55 -17.22
N GLN A 125 37.48 -11.49 -16.90
CA GLN A 125 37.55 -10.28 -17.72
C GLN A 125 38.82 -10.34 -18.59
N PRO A 126 38.71 -10.52 -19.93
CA PRO A 126 39.78 -10.14 -20.85
C PRO A 126 39.96 -8.61 -20.91
#